data_AF-A0A814YN55-F1
#
_entry.id   AF-A0A814YN55-F1
#
_cell.length_a   1.000
_cell.length_b   1.000
_cell.length_c   1.000
_cell.angle_alpha   90.00
_cell.angle_beta   90.00
_cell.angle_gamma   90.00
#
_symmetry.space_group_name_H-M   'P 1'
#
loop_
_entity.id
_entity.type
_entity.pdbx_description
1 polymer ?
#
loop_
_entity_poly.entity_id
_entity_poly.type
_entity_poly.pdbx_seq_one_letter_code
_entity_poly.pdbx_strand_id
1 'polypeptide(L)'
;MENEPLVKNYDSDEQDVRRRLLADRTISEPNHDKDSQSTYSRSRSTPSGDEKDDSIDTVLDVPTKCVEQAKEVGKLVVQYVVDHTHLPHWLLDNEYLVSGHRPPMPSFNQCFASIFRIHTETVNIWTHLVGTLIFVIIFFYLVTRPSSEVPIEKKITFGLFFLGAITCLLFSTLYHTLSCHSQQVSKVFSKLDYCGISILIIASFIPWIYYGFYCEFGTKIAYLLITALLGSGCIIASMWDKFATPEYRTCRALLFMAFGLFGFVPTCHYVLLFGFKYAFTTGAAQWLVVMALLYITGACLYAARIPERLAPGYFDIWFQSHQIFHIFVVAAACVHYYGLCVLSMHQPNFNDCRKGIAPAISNVVNSVFN
;
A
#
# COMPACT_ATOMS: atom_id res chain seq x y z
N MET A 1 -31.21 34.96 -30.11
CA MET A 1 -31.77 33.92 -29.23
C MET A 1 -30.62 33.34 -28.45
N GLU A 2 -30.59 33.68 -27.17
CA GLU A 2 -29.52 33.35 -26.21
C GLU A 2 -29.46 31.85 -25.93
N ASN A 3 -28.24 31.32 -25.78
CA ASN A 3 -27.99 29.99 -25.23
C ASN A 3 -27.49 30.17 -23.79
N GLU A 4 -28.30 29.77 -22.81
CA GLU A 4 -27.88 29.57 -21.41
C GLU A 4 -26.94 28.35 -21.29
N PRO A 5 -25.96 28.38 -20.36
CA PRO A 5 -25.20 27.18 -20.00
C PRO A 5 -25.87 26.44 -18.83
N LEU A 6 -26.02 25.11 -18.99
CA LEU A 6 -26.38 24.15 -17.95
C LEU A 6 -25.31 24.12 -16.84
N VAL A 7 -25.52 24.92 -15.79
CA VAL A 7 -24.85 24.75 -14.51
C VAL A 7 -25.51 23.56 -13.80
N LYS A 8 -24.85 22.39 -13.81
CA LYS A 8 -25.23 21.29 -12.92
C LYS A 8 -24.89 21.69 -11.48
N ASN A 9 -25.91 21.93 -10.67
CA ASN A 9 -25.81 22.25 -9.25
C ASN A 9 -25.15 21.11 -8.47
N TYR A 10 -23.87 21.26 -8.13
CA TYR A 10 -23.12 20.33 -7.27
C TYR A 10 -23.56 20.38 -5.79
N ASP A 11 -24.16 21.49 -5.36
CA ASP A 11 -24.65 21.70 -3.98
C ASP A 11 -25.90 20.87 -3.64
N SER A 12 -26.65 20.40 -4.64
CA SER A 12 -27.88 19.62 -4.37
C SER A 12 -27.58 18.22 -3.86
N ASP A 13 -26.51 17.58 -4.34
CA ASP A 13 -26.17 16.19 -3.99
C ASP A 13 -25.60 16.10 -2.57
N GLU A 14 -24.81 17.09 -2.13
CA GLU A 14 -24.29 17.16 -0.76
C GLU A 14 -25.41 17.41 0.27
N GLN A 15 -26.38 18.27 -0.08
CA GLN A 15 -27.54 18.52 0.76
C GLN A 15 -28.52 17.35 0.81
N ASP A 16 -28.61 16.56 -0.25
CA ASP A 16 -29.51 15.39 -0.31
C ASP A 16 -28.94 14.22 0.51
N VAL A 17 -27.63 14.00 0.47
CA VAL A 17 -26.94 13.02 1.35
C VAL A 17 -27.09 13.43 2.81
N ARG A 18 -26.90 14.71 3.13
CA ARG A 18 -27.06 15.21 4.51
C ARG A 18 -28.49 15.09 5.02
N ARG A 19 -29.49 15.28 4.15
CA ARG A 19 -30.92 15.08 4.48
C ARG A 19 -31.25 13.61 4.73
N ARG A 20 -30.72 12.68 3.92
CA ARG A 20 -30.94 11.23 4.11
C ARG A 20 -30.31 10.72 5.42
N LEU A 21 -29.12 11.19 5.76
CA LEU A 21 -28.45 10.86 7.03
C LEU A 21 -29.17 11.44 8.26
N LEU A 22 -29.90 12.55 8.11
CA LEU A 22 -30.69 13.14 9.19
C LEU A 22 -32.08 12.51 9.34
N ALA A 23 -32.69 12.05 8.24
CA ALA A 23 -33.99 11.38 8.27
C ALA A 23 -33.94 10.00 8.97
N ASP A 24 -32.81 9.31 8.87
CA ASP A 24 -32.60 8.01 9.51
C ASP A 24 -32.41 8.13 11.04
N ARG A 25 -32.01 9.31 11.53
CA ARG A 25 -31.95 9.63 12.97
C ARG A 25 -33.31 9.72 13.64
N THR A 26 -34.36 10.02 12.88
CA THR A 26 -35.73 10.21 13.41
C THR A 26 -36.55 8.92 13.50
N ILE A 27 -36.06 7.79 12.99
CA ILE A 27 -36.82 6.53 12.95
C ILE A 27 -36.46 5.60 14.13
N SER A 28 -35.45 5.93 14.93
CA SER A 28 -34.93 5.08 16.01
C SER A 28 -35.26 5.57 17.43
N GLU A 29 -36.49 6.04 17.68
CA GLU A 29 -37.04 6.16 19.05
C GLU A 29 -38.15 5.11 19.24
N PRO A 30 -38.04 4.19 20.22
CA PRO A 30 -39.12 3.26 20.50
C PRO A 30 -40.23 3.95 21.30
N ASN A 31 -41.44 3.95 20.75
CA ASN A 31 -42.68 4.28 21.46
C ASN A 31 -42.87 3.36 22.66
N HIS A 32 -42.98 3.94 23.86
CA HIS A 32 -43.39 3.24 25.07
C HIS A 32 -44.92 3.23 25.14
N ASP A 33 -45.54 2.14 24.69
CA ASP A 33 -46.97 1.89 24.90
C ASP A 33 -47.27 1.60 26.37
N LYS A 34 -48.33 2.26 26.85
CA LYS A 34 -48.99 2.03 28.13
C LYS A 34 -49.99 0.89 27.95
N ASP A 35 -49.87 -0.15 28.77
CA ASP A 35 -50.94 -1.02 29.31
C ASP A 35 -50.23 -2.16 30.05
N SER A 36 -50.50 -2.52 31.29
CA SER A 36 -51.80 -2.77 31.89
C SER A 36 -51.61 -2.97 33.41
N GLN A 37 -52.44 -2.30 34.21
CA GLN A 37 -52.58 -2.59 35.64
C GLN A 37 -53.41 -3.86 35.81
N SER A 38 -52.83 -4.88 36.45
CA SER A 38 -53.56 -6.03 36.97
C SER A 38 -53.23 -6.19 38.46
N THR A 39 -54.21 -5.81 39.26
CA THR A 39 -54.45 -6.15 40.67
C THR A 39 -53.97 -7.54 41.09
N TYR A 40 -53.16 -7.61 42.14
CA TYR A 40 -53.20 -8.74 43.07
C TYR A 40 -53.04 -8.25 44.50
N SER A 41 -54.14 -8.30 45.24
CA SER A 41 -54.22 -8.06 46.67
C SER A 41 -53.72 -9.29 47.43
N ARG A 42 -52.72 -9.12 48.31
CA ARG A 42 -52.55 -10.03 49.44
C ARG A 42 -52.05 -9.28 50.67
N SER A 43 -52.91 -9.28 51.66
CA SER A 43 -52.70 -8.79 53.01
C SER A 43 -51.93 -9.80 53.87
N ARG A 44 -51.28 -9.23 54.89
CA ARG A 44 -50.89 -9.77 56.22
C ARG A 44 -49.43 -10.19 56.50
N SER A 45 -48.96 -9.56 57.57
CA SER A 45 -48.08 -10.02 58.66
C SER A 45 -46.59 -10.22 58.41
N THR A 46 -45.79 -9.30 58.97
CA THR A 46 -44.53 -9.59 59.68
C THR A 46 -44.85 -10.42 60.96
N PRO A 47 -43.97 -11.33 61.43
CA PRO A 47 -42.65 -10.93 61.97
C PRO A 47 -41.47 -11.89 61.74
N SER A 48 -40.28 -11.28 61.73
CA SER A 48 -38.97 -11.75 62.25
C SER A 48 -38.53 -13.21 62.04
N GLY A 49 -37.42 -13.40 61.34
CA GLY A 49 -36.59 -14.61 61.41
C GLY A 49 -35.68 -14.80 60.21
N ASP A 50 -34.43 -14.34 60.35
CA ASP A 50 -33.16 -14.89 59.85
C ASP A 50 -32.97 -15.47 58.42
N GLU A 51 -31.85 -15.01 57.85
CA GLU A 51 -30.96 -15.64 56.86
C GLU A 51 -31.24 -15.56 55.34
N LYS A 52 -30.31 -14.84 54.69
CA LYS A 52 -29.69 -15.04 53.37
C LYS A 52 -30.61 -14.96 52.14
N ASP A 53 -30.37 -13.96 51.28
CA ASP A 53 -29.78 -14.21 49.95
C ASP A 53 -29.33 -12.92 49.22
N ASP A 54 -28.21 -12.31 49.64
CA ASP A 54 -27.56 -11.21 48.88
C ASP A 54 -26.70 -11.72 47.71
N SER A 55 -26.80 -13.02 47.35
CA SER A 55 -25.87 -13.67 46.41
C SER A 55 -26.44 -13.91 45.00
N ILE A 56 -27.74 -13.67 44.77
CA ILE A 56 -28.37 -13.91 43.46
C ILE A 56 -28.34 -12.66 42.56
N ASP A 57 -28.44 -11.46 43.12
CA ASP A 57 -28.48 -10.21 42.33
C ASP A 57 -27.10 -9.79 41.78
N THR A 58 -26.00 -10.30 42.36
CA THR A 58 -24.64 -9.98 41.87
C THR A 58 -24.20 -10.87 40.70
N VAL A 59 -24.79 -12.05 40.51
CA VAL A 59 -24.38 -12.99 39.45
C VAL A 59 -25.04 -12.67 38.10
N LEU A 60 -26.23 -12.05 38.11
CA LEU A 60 -26.93 -11.59 36.90
C LEU A 60 -26.46 -10.22 36.39
N ASP A 61 -25.75 -9.45 37.21
CA ASP A 61 -25.32 -8.09 36.91
C ASP A 61 -23.92 -8.02 36.23
N VAL A 62 -23.08 -9.04 36.48
CA VAL A 62 -21.75 -9.19 35.84
C VAL A 62 -21.85 -9.49 34.33
N PRO A 63 -22.70 -10.42 33.84
CA PRO A 63 -22.88 -10.65 32.41
C PRO A 63 -23.35 -9.39 31.68
N THR A 64 -24.24 -8.63 32.30
CA THR A 64 -24.85 -7.42 31.73
C THR A 64 -23.81 -6.30 31.59
N LYS A 65 -22.98 -6.06 32.61
CA LYS A 65 -21.86 -5.09 32.54
C LYS A 65 -20.78 -5.51 31.54
N CYS A 66 -20.44 -6.80 31.46
CA CYS A 66 -19.49 -7.29 30.44
C CYS A 66 -20.05 -7.14 29.01
N VAL A 67 -21.35 -7.37 28.81
CA VAL A 67 -22.01 -7.20 27.51
C VAL A 67 -22.10 -5.71 27.14
N GLU A 68 -22.38 -4.82 28.10
CA GLU A 68 -22.39 -3.37 27.85
C GLU A 68 -20.98 -2.82 27.60
N GLN A 69 -19.97 -3.26 28.35
CA GLN A 69 -18.58 -2.93 28.07
C GLN A 69 -18.11 -3.50 26.73
N ALA A 70 -18.52 -4.72 26.36
CA ALA A 70 -18.25 -5.28 25.04
C ALA A 70 -18.98 -4.52 23.91
N LYS A 71 -20.18 -3.99 24.18
CA LYS A 71 -20.89 -3.08 23.25
C LYS A 71 -20.23 -1.70 23.16
N GLU A 72 -19.74 -1.13 24.25
CA GLU A 72 -19.01 0.15 24.27
C GLU A 72 -17.63 0.01 23.60
N VAL A 73 -16.90 -1.08 23.87
CA VAL A 73 -15.68 -1.45 23.13
C VAL A 73 -16.02 -1.75 21.67
N GLY A 74 -17.16 -2.39 21.38
CA GLY A 74 -17.65 -2.62 20.02
C GLY A 74 -17.96 -1.33 19.27
N LYS A 75 -18.59 -0.34 19.93
CA LYS A 75 -18.83 1.02 19.38
C LYS A 75 -17.55 1.80 19.19
N LEU A 76 -16.55 1.59 20.05
CA LEU A 76 -15.22 2.13 19.82
C LEU A 76 -14.62 1.45 18.58
N VAL A 77 -14.57 0.12 18.51
CA VAL A 77 -13.91 -0.67 17.45
C VAL A 77 -14.59 -0.56 16.08
N VAL A 78 -15.90 -0.31 16.02
CA VAL A 78 -16.67 -0.17 14.78
C VAL A 78 -17.04 1.29 14.58
N GLN A 79 -16.26 1.98 13.76
CA GLN A 79 -16.84 3.08 13.01
C GLN A 79 -17.99 2.55 12.15
N TYR A 80 -19.06 3.33 11.95
CA TYR A 80 -20.14 3.04 11.01
C TYR A 80 -19.56 2.72 9.62
N VAL A 81 -19.24 1.45 9.37
CA VAL A 81 -18.86 0.97 8.04
C VAL A 81 -20.12 0.93 7.19
N VAL A 82 -19.95 1.14 5.89
CA VAL A 82 -21.06 1.19 4.93
C VAL A 82 -20.86 0.16 3.84
N ASP A 83 -21.96 -0.25 3.22
CA ASP A 83 -21.94 -1.08 2.03
C ASP A 83 -21.48 -0.28 0.81
N HIS A 84 -20.90 -0.98 -0.17
CA HIS A 84 -20.37 -0.40 -1.40
C HIS A 84 -21.41 0.45 -2.14
N THR A 85 -22.69 0.07 -2.10
CA THR A 85 -23.79 0.79 -2.75
C THR A 85 -24.06 2.18 -2.16
N HIS A 86 -23.59 2.44 -0.94
CA HIS A 86 -23.76 3.72 -0.25
C HIS A 86 -22.53 4.63 -0.36
N LEU A 87 -21.47 4.19 -1.04
CA LEU A 87 -20.27 5.00 -1.24
C LEU A 87 -20.47 6.07 -2.32
N PRO A 88 -19.90 7.27 -2.15
CA PRO A 88 -19.85 8.24 -3.22
C PRO A 88 -18.94 7.75 -4.36
N HIS A 89 -19.20 8.23 -5.58
CA HIS A 89 -18.51 7.78 -6.80
C HIS A 89 -16.98 7.74 -6.73
N TRP A 90 -16.36 8.65 -6.01
CA TRP A 90 -14.90 8.74 -5.93
C TRP A 90 -14.27 7.69 -4.98
N LEU A 91 -15.08 6.98 -4.20
CA LEU A 91 -14.68 5.81 -3.38
C LEU A 91 -15.05 4.47 -4.02
N LEU A 92 -15.82 4.46 -5.12
CA LEU A 92 -16.23 3.24 -5.83
C LEU A 92 -15.08 2.70 -6.69
N ASP A 93 -14.09 2.06 -6.06
CA ASP A 93 -12.94 1.49 -6.76
C ASP A 93 -13.14 0.00 -7.15
N ASN A 94 -13.65 -0.82 -6.24
CA ASN A 94 -13.77 -2.27 -6.42
C ASN A 94 -15.14 -2.82 -5.99
N GLU A 95 -15.99 -3.09 -6.99
CA GLU A 95 -17.36 -3.60 -6.81
C GLU A 95 -17.46 -4.98 -6.14
N TYR A 96 -16.37 -5.74 -6.09
CA TYR A 96 -16.36 -7.06 -5.45
C TYR A 96 -16.22 -7.00 -3.93
N LEU A 97 -15.85 -5.83 -3.39
CA LEU A 97 -15.82 -5.57 -1.96
C LEU A 97 -17.18 -5.00 -1.55
N VAL A 98 -18.02 -5.81 -0.91
CA VAL A 98 -19.45 -5.50 -0.77
C VAL A 98 -19.74 -4.65 0.46
N SER A 99 -19.02 -4.89 1.57
CA SER A 99 -19.24 -4.27 2.88
C SER A 99 -17.93 -3.84 3.55
N GLY A 100 -18.03 -3.21 4.72
CA GLY A 100 -16.85 -2.88 5.55
C GLY A 100 -16.10 -1.62 5.11
N HIS A 101 -16.70 -0.78 4.28
CA HIS A 101 -16.06 0.44 3.78
C HIS A 101 -16.18 1.59 4.77
N ARG A 102 -15.19 2.47 4.79
CA ARG A 102 -15.28 3.72 5.55
C ARG A 102 -16.18 4.73 4.81
N PRO A 103 -17.12 5.39 5.49
CA PRO A 103 -17.88 6.49 4.89
C PRO A 103 -16.98 7.72 4.71
N PRO A 104 -17.42 8.73 3.94
CA PRO A 104 -16.73 10.01 3.86
C PRO A 104 -16.53 10.64 5.25
N MET A 105 -15.28 10.92 5.59
CA MET A 105 -14.85 11.47 6.87
C MET A 105 -14.03 12.74 6.65
N PRO A 106 -14.64 13.93 6.57
CA PRO A 106 -13.93 15.18 6.32
C PRO A 106 -13.17 15.69 7.57
N SER A 107 -12.40 14.81 8.20
CA SER A 107 -11.56 15.04 9.35
C SER A 107 -10.31 14.16 9.28
N PHE A 108 -9.13 14.78 9.18
CA PHE A 108 -7.85 14.09 9.23
C PHE A 108 -7.71 13.25 10.50
N ASN A 109 -8.13 13.77 11.66
CA ASN A 109 -8.04 13.05 12.93
C ASN A 109 -8.85 11.75 12.92
N GLN A 110 -10.05 11.76 12.31
CA GLN A 110 -10.85 10.55 12.17
C GLN A 110 -10.20 9.55 11.19
N CYS A 111 -9.65 10.05 10.07
CA CYS A 111 -8.92 9.21 9.12
C CYS A 111 -7.70 8.53 9.76
N PHE A 112 -6.87 9.28 10.51
CA PHE A 112 -5.71 8.70 11.23
C PHE A 112 -6.14 7.77 12.38
N ALA A 113 -7.21 8.11 13.11
CA ALA A 113 -7.75 7.21 14.13
C ALA A 113 -8.27 5.89 13.54
N SER A 114 -8.72 5.89 12.28
CA SER A 114 -9.20 4.68 11.59
C SER A 114 -8.11 3.63 11.36
N ILE A 115 -6.81 4.00 11.41
CA ILE A 115 -5.69 3.03 11.32
C ILE A 115 -5.84 1.89 12.32
N PHE A 116 -6.39 2.17 13.51
CA PHE A 116 -6.61 1.20 14.58
C PHE A 116 -8.02 0.59 14.58
N ARG A 117 -8.73 0.67 13.45
CA ARG A 117 -10.07 0.11 13.23
C ARG A 117 -10.04 -0.91 12.10
N ILE A 118 -11.08 -1.74 12.05
CA ILE A 118 -11.24 -2.79 11.03
C ILE A 118 -12.18 -2.30 9.94
N HIS A 119 -11.67 -2.26 8.72
CA HIS A 119 -12.37 -1.86 7.50
C HIS A 119 -11.61 -2.38 6.28
N THR A 120 -12.16 -2.20 5.08
CA THR A 120 -11.59 -2.69 3.80
C THR A 120 -10.14 -2.24 3.57
N GLU A 121 -9.75 -1.07 4.10
CA GLU A 121 -8.42 -0.48 3.95
C GLU A 121 -7.39 -0.86 5.05
N THR A 122 -7.79 -1.62 6.09
CA THR A 122 -6.93 -1.85 7.27
C THR A 122 -5.61 -2.51 6.89
N VAL A 123 -5.66 -3.60 6.12
CA VAL A 123 -4.45 -4.33 5.72
C VAL A 123 -3.63 -3.52 4.70
N ASN A 124 -4.27 -2.75 3.81
CA ASN A 124 -3.56 -1.89 2.86
C ASN A 124 -2.69 -0.85 3.59
N ILE A 125 -3.24 -0.23 4.65
CA ILE A 125 -2.51 0.70 5.52
C ILE A 125 -1.38 -0.03 6.26
N TRP A 126 -1.69 -1.11 6.99
CA TRP A 126 -0.72 -1.75 7.88
C TRP A 126 0.45 -2.41 7.15
N THR A 127 0.21 -3.01 5.99
CA THR A 127 1.28 -3.65 5.19
C THR A 127 2.36 -2.66 4.77
N HIS A 128 1.97 -1.51 4.23
CA HIS A 128 2.92 -0.46 3.82
C HIS A 128 3.41 0.39 4.99
N LEU A 129 2.65 0.57 6.06
CA LEU A 129 3.12 1.25 7.28
C LEU A 129 4.26 0.45 7.93
N VAL A 130 4.06 -0.86 8.13
CA VAL A 130 5.11 -1.74 8.68
C VAL A 130 6.31 -1.79 7.75
N GLY A 131 6.10 -1.91 6.43
CA GLY A 131 7.17 -1.83 5.44
C GLY A 131 7.98 -0.53 5.55
N THR A 132 7.30 0.61 5.69
CA THR A 132 7.94 1.93 5.89
C THR A 132 8.83 1.91 7.12
N LEU A 133 8.33 1.41 8.26
CA LEU A 133 9.10 1.34 9.50
C LEU A 133 10.34 0.45 9.36
N ILE A 134 10.21 -0.71 8.71
CA ILE A 134 11.34 -1.61 8.43
C ILE A 134 12.43 -0.88 7.65
N PHE A 135 12.07 -0.24 6.53
CA PHE A 135 13.05 0.47 5.69
C PHE A 135 13.64 1.70 6.35
N VAL A 136 12.88 2.42 7.19
CA VAL A 136 13.38 3.52 8.02
C VAL A 136 14.45 3.02 8.99
N ILE A 137 14.20 1.92 9.70
CA ILE A 137 15.16 1.34 10.65
C ILE A 137 16.45 0.93 9.92
N ILE A 138 16.33 0.25 8.78
CA ILE A 138 17.50 -0.19 7.99
C ILE A 138 18.27 1.02 7.44
N PHE A 139 17.56 2.06 6.97
CA PHE A 139 18.17 3.30 6.49
C PHE A 139 18.97 4.01 7.58
N PHE A 140 18.39 4.19 8.76
CA PHE A 140 19.08 4.79 9.91
C PHE A 140 20.29 3.95 10.34
N TYR A 141 20.15 2.63 10.36
CA TYR A 141 21.26 1.73 10.63
C TYR A 141 22.40 1.95 9.61
N LEU A 142 22.10 2.00 8.30
CA LEU A 142 23.11 2.22 7.25
C LEU A 142 23.84 3.55 7.41
N VAL A 143 23.12 4.66 7.58
CA VAL A 143 23.73 6.01 7.57
C VAL A 143 24.53 6.30 8.85
N THR A 144 24.20 5.64 9.96
CA THR A 144 24.90 5.80 11.25
C THR A 144 26.16 4.95 11.37
N ARG A 145 26.37 3.93 10.52
CA ARG A 145 27.62 3.15 10.56
C ARG A 145 28.83 4.05 10.27
N PRO A 146 29.96 3.89 10.97
CA PRO A 146 31.20 4.59 10.66
C PRO A 146 31.66 4.38 9.21
N SER A 147 32.26 5.41 8.60
CA SER A 147 32.76 5.30 7.22
C SER A 147 33.94 4.34 7.06
N SER A 148 34.58 3.95 8.17
CA SER A 148 35.59 2.87 8.20
C SER A 148 35.00 1.49 7.93
N GLU A 149 33.71 1.31 8.17
CA GLU A 149 33.01 0.02 7.95
C GLU A 149 32.11 0.05 6.71
N VAL A 150 31.43 1.19 6.49
CA VAL A 150 30.54 1.37 5.34
C VAL A 150 31.01 2.61 4.56
N PRO A 151 31.62 2.43 3.37
CA PRO A 151 32.06 3.54 2.54
C PRO A 151 30.93 4.50 2.17
N ILE A 152 31.26 5.78 1.95
CA ILE A 152 30.28 6.83 1.67
C ILE A 152 29.50 6.56 0.38
N GLU A 153 30.13 5.95 -0.61
CA GLU A 153 29.53 5.59 -1.89
C GLU A 153 28.40 4.57 -1.69
N LYS A 154 28.61 3.60 -0.79
CA LYS A 154 27.59 2.61 -0.42
C LYS A 154 26.44 3.27 0.33
N LYS A 155 26.74 4.20 1.25
CA LYS A 155 25.71 4.98 1.95
C LYS A 155 24.85 5.79 0.99
N ILE A 156 25.45 6.44 -0.01
CA ILE A 156 24.71 7.23 -1.01
C ILE A 156 23.85 6.32 -1.88
N THR A 157 24.44 5.29 -2.49
CA THR A 157 23.73 4.43 -3.45
C THR A 157 22.59 3.64 -2.81
N PHE A 158 22.84 2.96 -1.69
CA PHE A 158 21.79 2.25 -0.94
C PHE A 158 20.83 3.24 -0.27
N GLY A 159 21.32 4.38 0.21
CA GLY A 159 20.50 5.41 0.83
C GLY A 159 19.44 5.96 -0.13
N LEU A 160 19.78 6.19 -1.40
CA LEU A 160 18.82 6.62 -2.41
C LEU A 160 17.72 5.57 -2.65
N PHE A 161 18.09 4.28 -2.73
CA PHE A 161 17.11 3.19 -2.80
C PHE A 161 16.17 3.20 -1.59
N PHE A 162 16.71 3.30 -0.38
CA PHE A 162 15.90 3.32 0.83
C PHE A 162 14.99 4.54 0.92
N LEU A 163 15.47 5.73 0.57
CA LEU A 163 14.63 6.92 0.50
C LEU A 163 13.48 6.72 -0.49
N GLY A 164 13.76 6.16 -1.67
CA GLY A 164 12.71 5.84 -2.64
C GLY A 164 11.68 4.83 -2.13
N ALA A 165 12.13 3.77 -1.44
CA ALA A 165 11.25 2.78 -0.82
C ALA A 165 10.39 3.39 0.30
N ILE A 166 11.00 4.15 1.20
CA ILE A 166 10.31 4.85 2.30
C ILE A 166 9.26 5.81 1.72
N THR A 167 9.63 6.62 0.72
CA THR A 167 8.69 7.55 0.08
C THR A 167 7.52 6.82 -0.56
N CYS A 168 7.76 5.74 -1.32
CA CYS A 168 6.70 4.95 -1.94
C CYS A 168 5.72 4.38 -0.91
N LEU A 169 6.24 3.69 0.10
CA LEU A 169 5.42 3.02 1.10
C LEU A 169 4.68 4.03 2.00
N LEU A 170 5.32 5.17 2.31
CA LEU A 170 4.69 6.25 3.07
C LEU A 170 3.56 6.91 2.28
N PHE A 171 3.77 7.24 1.01
CA PHE A 171 2.71 7.82 0.16
C PHE A 171 1.52 6.88 0.03
N SER A 172 1.78 5.58 -0.13
CA SER A 172 0.72 4.58 -0.14
C SER A 172 -0.02 4.49 1.20
N THR A 173 0.71 4.45 2.32
CA THR A 173 0.11 4.44 3.67
C THR A 173 -0.78 5.67 3.88
N LEU A 174 -0.31 6.85 3.48
CA LEU A 174 -1.06 8.11 3.59
C LEU A 174 -2.28 8.11 2.69
N TYR A 175 -2.18 7.62 1.45
CA TYR A 175 -3.33 7.49 0.56
C TYR A 175 -4.40 6.59 1.15
N HIS A 176 -4.07 5.36 1.54
CA HIS A 176 -5.05 4.44 2.12
C HIS A 176 -5.58 4.94 3.46
N THR A 177 -4.83 5.73 4.22
CA THR A 177 -5.36 6.36 5.44
C THR A 177 -6.36 7.47 5.12
N LEU A 178 -6.02 8.34 4.16
CA LEU A 178 -6.73 9.60 3.88
C LEU A 178 -7.73 9.51 2.72
N SER A 179 -7.84 8.34 2.07
CA SER A 179 -8.71 8.15 0.92
C SER A 179 -10.13 8.57 1.27
N CYS A 180 -10.72 8.09 2.37
CA CYS A 180 -12.07 8.45 2.80
C CYS A 180 -12.29 9.92 3.23
N HIS A 181 -11.29 10.82 3.16
CA HIS A 181 -11.44 12.18 3.68
C HIS A 181 -12.42 13.05 2.86
N SER A 182 -12.03 13.35 1.62
CA SER A 182 -12.80 14.12 0.65
C SER A 182 -12.28 13.82 -0.74
N GLN A 183 -13.06 14.13 -1.78
CA GLN A 183 -12.66 13.86 -3.16
C GLN A 183 -11.32 14.52 -3.54
N GLN A 184 -11.08 15.75 -3.08
CA GLN A 184 -9.83 16.48 -3.37
C GLN A 184 -8.63 15.84 -2.67
N VAL A 185 -8.76 15.48 -1.39
CA VAL A 185 -7.68 14.83 -0.63
C VAL A 185 -7.37 13.45 -1.24
N SER A 186 -8.40 12.66 -1.54
CA SER A 186 -8.24 11.35 -2.19
C SER A 186 -7.48 11.46 -3.52
N LYS A 187 -7.86 12.42 -4.38
CA LYS A 187 -7.17 12.68 -5.66
C LYS A 187 -5.71 13.06 -5.50
N VAL A 188 -5.38 13.92 -4.53
CA VAL A 188 -3.99 14.35 -4.29
C VAL A 188 -3.15 13.16 -3.81
N PHE A 189 -3.65 12.41 -2.82
CA PHE A 189 -2.88 11.31 -2.28
C PHE A 189 -2.82 10.09 -3.22
N SER A 190 -3.84 9.84 -4.06
CA SER A 190 -3.75 8.80 -5.09
C SER A 190 -2.64 9.11 -6.10
N LYS A 191 -2.49 10.38 -6.48
CA LYS A 191 -1.41 10.85 -7.36
C LYS A 191 -0.04 10.64 -6.73
N LEU A 192 0.10 10.95 -5.44
CA LEU A 192 1.34 10.74 -4.69
C LEU A 192 1.67 9.25 -4.58
N ASP A 193 0.68 8.39 -4.32
CA ASP A 193 0.86 6.93 -4.27
C ASP A 193 1.42 6.38 -5.59
N TYR A 194 0.83 6.76 -6.72
CA TYR A 194 1.31 6.38 -8.05
C TYR A 194 2.72 6.92 -8.37
N CYS A 195 3.02 8.17 -7.98
CA CYS A 195 4.37 8.71 -8.05
C CYS A 195 5.36 7.90 -7.21
N GLY A 196 4.94 7.46 -6.04
CA GLY A 196 5.73 6.62 -5.13
C GLY A 196 6.28 5.39 -5.84
N ILE A 197 5.43 4.68 -6.60
CA ILE A 197 5.83 3.50 -7.38
C ILE A 197 6.97 3.84 -8.35
N SER A 198 6.84 4.94 -9.09
CA SER A 198 7.87 5.40 -10.04
C SER A 198 9.17 5.78 -9.35
N ILE A 199 9.08 6.48 -8.21
CA ILE A 199 10.23 6.88 -7.39
C ILE A 199 10.98 5.65 -6.88
N LEU A 200 10.27 4.63 -6.36
CA LEU A 200 10.87 3.37 -5.93
C LEU A 200 11.58 2.66 -7.08
N ILE A 201 10.96 2.55 -8.26
CA ILE A 201 11.59 1.91 -9.43
C ILE A 201 12.85 2.68 -9.85
N ILE A 202 12.81 4.01 -9.96
CA ILE A 202 14.01 4.80 -10.28
C ILE A 202 15.11 4.54 -9.24
N ALA A 203 14.76 4.63 -7.96
CA ALA A 203 15.69 4.51 -6.86
C ALA A 203 16.31 3.10 -6.74
N SER A 204 15.57 2.05 -7.10
CA SER A 204 16.05 0.66 -7.06
C SER A 204 17.10 0.36 -8.13
N PHE A 205 17.04 1.04 -9.28
CA PHE A 205 18.03 0.92 -10.35
C PHE A 205 19.36 1.56 -9.99
N ILE A 206 19.39 2.59 -9.14
CA ILE A 206 20.62 3.35 -8.82
C ILE A 206 21.73 2.45 -8.30
N PRO A 207 21.60 1.74 -7.15
CA PRO A 207 22.65 0.87 -6.66
C PRO A 207 22.89 -0.31 -7.60
N TRP A 208 21.84 -0.89 -8.20
CA TRP A 208 21.98 -2.04 -9.07
C TRP A 208 22.83 -1.74 -10.31
N ILE A 209 22.53 -0.65 -11.04
CA ILE A 209 23.32 -0.20 -12.20
C ILE A 209 24.72 0.25 -11.76
N TYR A 210 24.83 0.93 -10.61
CA TYR A 210 26.12 1.39 -10.10
C TYR A 210 27.10 0.23 -9.87
N TYR A 211 26.66 -0.84 -9.21
CA TYR A 211 27.50 -2.00 -8.91
C TYR A 211 27.57 -3.01 -10.06
N GLY A 212 26.49 -3.18 -10.83
CA GLY A 212 26.48 -4.07 -12.00
C GLY A 212 27.44 -3.57 -13.09
N PHE A 213 27.38 -2.28 -13.42
CA PHE A 213 28.24 -1.68 -14.44
C PHE A 213 29.40 -0.92 -13.81
N TYR A 214 29.97 -1.42 -12.71
CA TYR A 214 30.92 -0.67 -11.88
C TYR A 214 32.09 -0.09 -12.69
N CYS A 215 32.69 -0.90 -13.56
CA CYS A 215 33.81 -0.52 -14.42
C CYS A 215 33.39 0.15 -15.75
N GLU A 216 32.12 0.02 -16.14
CA GLU A 216 31.59 0.46 -17.44
C GLU A 216 30.87 1.81 -17.30
N PHE A 217 31.65 2.90 -17.19
CA PHE A 217 31.11 4.24 -16.89
C PHE A 217 30.06 4.71 -17.90
N GLY A 218 30.32 4.57 -19.21
CA GLY A 218 29.38 5.00 -20.25
C GLY A 218 28.04 4.29 -20.16
N THR A 219 28.06 2.96 -20.04
CA THR A 219 26.87 2.11 -19.89
C THR A 219 26.10 2.42 -18.60
N LYS A 220 26.82 2.61 -17.49
CA LYS A 220 26.25 3.00 -16.20
C LYS A 220 25.46 4.30 -16.30
N ILE A 221 26.07 5.36 -16.84
CA ILE A 221 25.41 6.67 -16.97
C ILE A 221 24.23 6.59 -17.94
N ALA A 222 24.38 5.90 -19.08
CA ALA A 222 23.30 5.76 -20.06
C ALA A 222 22.05 5.11 -19.44
N TYR A 223 22.19 3.99 -18.72
CA TYR A 223 21.03 3.33 -18.09
C TYR A 223 20.40 4.15 -16.96
N LEU A 224 21.19 4.89 -16.17
CA LEU A 224 20.64 5.78 -15.15
C LEU A 224 19.82 6.91 -15.78
N LEU A 225 20.30 7.52 -16.87
CA LEU A 225 19.57 8.57 -17.59
C LEU A 225 18.29 8.04 -18.24
N ILE A 226 18.35 6.88 -18.90
CA ILE A 226 17.16 6.24 -19.50
C ILE A 226 16.13 5.93 -18.41
N THR A 227 16.56 5.37 -17.29
CA THR A 227 15.65 5.04 -16.18
C THR A 227 15.00 6.31 -15.60
N ALA A 228 15.77 7.38 -15.42
CA ALA A 228 15.25 8.66 -14.96
C ALA A 228 14.24 9.26 -15.95
N LEU A 229 14.50 9.16 -17.26
CA LEU A 229 13.61 9.64 -18.30
C LEU A 229 12.28 8.85 -18.31
N LEU A 230 12.35 7.52 -18.31
CA LEU A 230 11.17 6.64 -18.29
C LEU A 230 10.34 6.86 -17.02
N GLY A 231 11.01 6.95 -15.86
CA GLY A 231 10.33 7.19 -14.59
C GLY A 231 9.72 8.59 -14.51
N SER A 232 10.36 9.61 -15.08
CA SER A 232 9.76 10.96 -15.21
C SER A 232 8.49 10.91 -16.07
N GLY A 233 8.50 10.15 -17.17
CA GLY A 233 7.30 9.91 -17.98
C GLY A 233 6.17 9.24 -17.19
N CYS A 234 6.50 8.24 -16.36
CA CYS A 234 5.51 7.57 -15.49
C CYS A 234 4.95 8.52 -14.42
N ILE A 235 5.77 9.39 -13.83
CA ILE A 235 5.34 10.43 -12.88
C ILE A 235 4.37 11.40 -13.57
N ILE A 236 4.71 11.90 -14.76
CA ILE A 236 3.84 12.80 -15.52
C ILE A 236 2.50 12.13 -15.85
N ALA A 237 2.52 10.87 -16.31
CA ALA A 237 1.29 10.11 -16.55
C ALA A 237 0.45 9.94 -15.28
N SER A 238 1.10 9.72 -14.13
CA SER A 238 0.44 9.59 -12.83
C SER A 238 -0.23 10.87 -12.35
N MET A 239 0.19 12.04 -12.84
CA MET A 239 -0.42 13.34 -12.52
C MET A 239 -1.72 13.61 -13.26
N TRP A 240 -2.06 12.81 -14.28
CA TRP A 240 -3.28 12.97 -15.05
C TRP A 240 -4.51 12.51 -14.26
N ASP A 241 -5.53 13.37 -14.13
CA ASP A 241 -6.72 13.09 -13.30
C ASP A 241 -7.47 11.80 -13.69
N LYS A 242 -7.52 11.48 -14.98
CA LYS A 242 -8.18 10.26 -15.47
C LYS A 242 -7.40 8.99 -15.13
N PHE A 243 -6.09 9.10 -14.91
CA PHE A 243 -5.26 7.94 -14.61
C PHE A 243 -5.70 7.24 -13.33
N ALA A 244 -6.28 7.97 -12.37
CA ALA A 244 -6.74 7.43 -11.10
C ALA A 244 -8.08 6.69 -11.16
N THR A 245 -8.85 6.80 -12.25
CA THR A 245 -10.19 6.20 -12.30
C THR A 245 -10.13 4.67 -12.48
N PRO A 246 -11.15 3.91 -12.06
CA PRO A 246 -11.12 2.45 -12.11
C PRO A 246 -10.91 1.87 -13.51
N GLU A 247 -11.39 2.55 -14.56
CA GLU A 247 -11.27 2.13 -15.96
C GLU A 247 -9.81 2.02 -16.43
N TYR A 248 -8.92 2.83 -15.85
CA TYR A 248 -7.49 2.83 -16.18
C TYR A 248 -6.66 1.86 -15.34
N ARG A 249 -7.26 1.06 -14.44
CA ARG A 249 -6.53 0.15 -13.55
C ARG A 249 -5.53 -0.75 -14.28
N THR A 250 -5.97 -1.42 -15.34
CA THR A 250 -5.12 -2.28 -16.15
C THR A 250 -4.02 -1.48 -16.83
N CYS A 251 -4.33 -0.27 -17.34
CA CYS A 251 -3.33 0.62 -17.94
C CYS A 251 -2.27 1.04 -16.92
N ARG A 252 -2.65 1.36 -15.67
CA ARG A 252 -1.70 1.66 -14.59
C ARG A 252 -0.78 0.49 -14.30
N ALA A 253 -1.37 -0.71 -14.14
CA ALA A 253 -0.62 -1.93 -13.86
C ALA A 253 0.38 -2.23 -14.98
N LEU A 254 -0.04 -2.15 -16.25
CA LEU A 254 0.81 -2.36 -17.41
C LEU A 254 1.91 -1.30 -17.53
N LEU A 255 1.62 -0.02 -17.24
CA LEU A 255 2.62 1.06 -17.30
C LEU A 255 3.76 0.81 -16.32
N PHE A 256 3.44 0.59 -15.04
CA PHE A 256 4.47 0.37 -14.02
C PHE A 256 5.16 -0.99 -14.16
N MET A 257 4.43 -2.03 -14.60
CA MET A 257 5.02 -3.33 -14.92
C MET A 257 6.02 -3.21 -16.08
N ALA A 258 5.66 -2.52 -17.16
CA ALA A 258 6.56 -2.28 -18.28
C ALA A 258 7.81 -1.48 -17.86
N PHE A 259 7.62 -0.46 -17.01
CA PHE A 259 8.75 0.30 -16.48
C PHE A 259 9.68 -0.56 -15.59
N GLY A 260 9.13 -1.41 -14.72
CA GLY A 260 9.94 -2.37 -13.95
C GLY A 260 10.66 -3.38 -14.84
N LEU A 261 9.96 -3.93 -15.85
CA LEU A 261 10.50 -4.90 -16.81
C LEU A 261 11.56 -4.32 -17.74
N PHE A 262 11.69 -2.99 -17.83
CA PHE A 262 12.85 -2.36 -18.47
C PHE A 262 14.16 -2.92 -17.91
N GLY A 263 14.21 -3.33 -16.63
CA GLY A 263 15.37 -3.93 -15.98
C GLY A 263 15.88 -5.21 -16.68
N PHE A 264 15.05 -5.87 -17.49
CA PHE A 264 15.48 -6.99 -18.34
C PHE A 264 16.55 -6.57 -19.35
N VAL A 265 16.46 -5.36 -19.93
CA VAL A 265 17.42 -4.87 -20.93
C VAL A 265 18.84 -4.73 -20.36
N PRO A 266 19.09 -3.97 -19.28
CA PRO A 266 20.39 -3.92 -18.64
C PRO A 266 20.82 -5.27 -18.06
N THR A 267 19.89 -6.14 -17.62
CA THR A 267 20.26 -7.49 -17.15
C THR A 267 20.80 -8.35 -18.30
N CYS A 268 20.15 -8.34 -19.46
CA CYS A 268 20.63 -9.04 -20.66
C CYS A 268 21.99 -8.49 -21.11
N HIS A 269 22.14 -7.16 -21.14
CA HIS A 269 23.43 -6.54 -21.46
C HIS A 269 24.51 -6.96 -20.46
N TYR A 270 24.20 -6.99 -19.16
CA TYR A 270 25.11 -7.45 -18.12
C TYR A 270 25.53 -8.93 -18.32
N VAL A 271 24.58 -9.82 -18.63
CA VAL A 271 24.87 -11.23 -18.94
C VAL A 271 25.75 -11.38 -20.20
N LEU A 272 25.52 -10.55 -21.22
CA LEU A 272 26.32 -10.58 -22.46
C LEU A 272 27.76 -10.08 -22.22
N LEU A 273 27.96 -9.08 -21.37
CA LEU A 273 29.28 -8.54 -21.07
C LEU A 273 30.10 -9.46 -20.16
N PHE A 274 29.50 -9.99 -19.10
CA PHE A 274 30.24 -10.68 -18.03
C PHE A 274 30.03 -12.21 -18.03
N GLY A 275 29.11 -12.71 -18.85
CA GLY A 275 28.80 -14.13 -18.98
C GLY A 275 27.77 -14.62 -17.97
N PHE A 276 27.00 -15.64 -18.38
CA PHE A 276 25.88 -16.19 -17.61
C PHE A 276 26.28 -16.67 -16.21
N LYS A 277 27.37 -17.45 -16.11
CA LYS A 277 27.83 -18.01 -14.83
C LYS A 277 28.13 -16.90 -13.83
N TYR A 278 28.90 -15.89 -14.25
CA TYR A 278 29.25 -14.76 -13.39
C TYR A 278 28.00 -13.99 -12.96
N ALA A 279 27.09 -13.70 -13.91
CA ALA A 279 25.88 -12.94 -13.62
C ALA A 279 24.96 -13.61 -12.59
N PHE A 280 24.79 -14.92 -12.65
CA PHE A 280 23.89 -15.69 -11.77
C PHE A 280 24.55 -16.28 -10.52
N THR A 281 25.86 -16.11 -10.34
CA THR A 281 26.53 -16.43 -9.07
C THR A 281 26.92 -15.17 -8.32
N THR A 282 27.83 -14.40 -8.92
CA THR A 282 28.51 -13.26 -8.30
C THR A 282 27.74 -11.97 -8.54
N GLY A 283 27.16 -11.83 -9.74
CA GLY A 283 26.36 -10.69 -10.17
C GLY A 283 24.93 -10.63 -9.64
N ALA A 284 24.53 -11.61 -8.81
CA ALA A 284 23.25 -11.63 -8.09
C ALA A 284 21.98 -11.55 -8.98
N ALA A 285 22.08 -11.83 -10.29
CA ALA A 285 20.99 -11.66 -11.25
C ALA A 285 19.76 -12.54 -10.92
N GLN A 286 19.96 -13.68 -10.26
CA GLN A 286 18.87 -14.54 -9.77
C GLN A 286 17.90 -13.80 -8.85
N TRP A 287 18.38 -12.84 -8.04
CA TRP A 287 17.53 -12.08 -7.14
C TRP A 287 16.66 -11.05 -7.88
N LEU A 288 17.14 -10.53 -9.02
CA LEU A 288 16.32 -9.71 -9.91
C LEU A 288 15.20 -10.53 -10.54
N VAL A 289 15.46 -11.79 -10.89
CA VAL A 289 14.43 -12.71 -11.43
C VAL A 289 13.37 -12.98 -10.36
N VAL A 290 13.78 -13.29 -9.13
CA VAL A 290 12.82 -13.50 -8.02
C VAL A 290 12.00 -12.22 -7.76
N MET A 291 12.66 -11.05 -7.73
CA MET A 291 11.99 -9.76 -7.59
C MET A 291 10.98 -9.53 -8.72
N ALA A 292 11.35 -9.80 -9.98
CA ALA A 292 10.47 -9.66 -11.13
C ALA A 292 9.26 -10.60 -11.05
N LEU A 293 9.44 -11.86 -10.64
CA LEU A 293 8.34 -12.80 -10.45
C LEU A 293 7.35 -12.32 -9.39
N LEU A 294 7.85 -11.75 -8.27
CA LEU A 294 6.99 -11.14 -7.27
C LEU A 294 6.19 -9.97 -7.85
N TYR A 295 6.85 -8.99 -8.49
CA TYR A 295 6.14 -7.84 -9.06
C TYR A 295 5.11 -8.23 -10.13
N ILE A 296 5.46 -9.13 -11.06
CA ILE A 296 4.53 -9.59 -12.10
C ILE A 296 3.33 -10.27 -11.47
N THR A 297 3.55 -11.21 -10.54
CA THR A 297 2.47 -11.94 -9.88
C THR A 297 1.55 -10.99 -9.13
N GLY A 298 2.10 -10.09 -8.32
CA GLY A 298 1.32 -9.09 -7.58
C GLY A 298 0.51 -8.18 -8.50
N ALA A 299 1.14 -7.66 -9.57
CA ALA A 299 0.47 -6.78 -10.53
C ALA A 299 -0.64 -7.50 -11.32
N CYS A 300 -0.43 -8.77 -11.67
CA CYS A 300 -1.45 -9.61 -12.30
C CYS A 300 -2.65 -9.84 -11.37
N LEU A 301 -2.42 -10.15 -10.09
CA LEU A 301 -3.49 -10.31 -9.10
C LEU A 301 -4.27 -9.01 -8.90
N TYR A 302 -3.57 -7.88 -8.75
CA TYR A 302 -4.17 -6.53 -8.65
C TYR A 302 -5.04 -6.17 -9.86
N ALA A 303 -4.53 -6.40 -11.07
CA ALA A 303 -5.28 -6.11 -12.30
C ALA A 303 -6.50 -7.03 -12.46
N ALA A 304 -6.37 -8.31 -12.09
CA ALA A 304 -7.44 -9.30 -12.21
C ALA A 304 -8.48 -9.25 -11.08
N ARG A 305 -8.19 -8.55 -9.97
CA ARG A 305 -9.00 -8.49 -8.74
C ARG A 305 -9.22 -9.87 -8.10
N ILE A 306 -8.19 -10.70 -8.09
CA ILE A 306 -8.24 -12.07 -7.54
C ILE A 306 -7.65 -12.05 -6.12
N PRO A 307 -8.33 -12.61 -5.11
CA PRO A 307 -9.46 -13.56 -5.20
C PRO A 307 -10.87 -12.96 -5.10
N GLU A 308 -11.03 -11.67 -4.77
CA GLU A 308 -12.34 -11.06 -4.47
C GLU A 308 -13.33 -11.14 -5.63
N ARG A 309 -12.85 -11.14 -6.87
CA ARG A 309 -13.68 -11.36 -8.07
C ARG A 309 -14.33 -12.74 -8.11
N LEU A 310 -13.66 -13.77 -7.57
CA LEU A 310 -14.14 -15.15 -7.59
C LEU A 310 -15.16 -15.43 -6.49
N ALA A 311 -15.08 -14.70 -5.37
CA ALA A 311 -16.05 -14.77 -4.29
C ALA A 311 -16.30 -13.36 -3.70
N PRO A 312 -17.16 -12.55 -4.33
CA PRO A 312 -17.51 -11.21 -3.85
C PRO A 312 -18.05 -11.25 -2.42
N GLY A 313 -17.66 -10.30 -1.57
CA GLY A 313 -18.06 -10.23 -0.16
C GLY A 313 -17.23 -11.08 0.80
N TYR A 314 -16.56 -12.15 0.35
CA TYR A 314 -15.78 -13.04 1.23
C TYR A 314 -14.43 -12.44 1.62
N PHE A 315 -13.90 -11.57 0.78
CA PHE A 315 -12.57 -10.97 0.93
C PHE A 315 -12.66 -9.47 1.26
N ASP A 316 -13.78 -9.01 1.84
CA ASP A 316 -14.03 -7.59 2.13
C ASP A 316 -12.96 -6.98 3.05
N ILE A 317 -12.45 -7.73 4.03
CA ILE A 317 -11.46 -7.22 5.00
C ILE A 317 -10.08 -7.83 4.78
N TRP A 318 -10.00 -9.11 4.39
CA TRP A 318 -8.74 -9.87 4.38
C TRP A 318 -8.51 -10.52 3.02
N PHE A 319 -7.24 -10.59 2.61
CA PHE A 319 -6.74 -11.24 1.40
C PHE A 319 -7.30 -10.70 0.08
N GLN A 320 -7.64 -9.41 0.04
CA GLN A 320 -7.94 -8.72 -1.21
C GLN A 320 -6.72 -8.73 -2.14
N SER A 321 -6.95 -8.69 -3.45
CA SER A 321 -5.88 -8.57 -4.45
C SER A 321 -4.94 -7.39 -4.19
N HIS A 322 -5.49 -6.25 -3.73
CA HIS A 322 -4.73 -5.04 -3.41
C HIS A 322 -3.82 -5.24 -2.19
N GLN A 323 -4.31 -5.93 -1.17
CA GLN A 323 -3.54 -6.29 0.02
C GLN A 323 -2.39 -7.24 -0.32
N ILE A 324 -2.68 -8.24 -1.16
CA ILE A 324 -1.67 -9.18 -1.65
C ILE A 324 -0.61 -8.42 -2.46
N PHE A 325 -1.03 -7.51 -3.34
CA PHE A 325 -0.10 -6.66 -4.10
C PHE A 325 0.83 -5.85 -3.18
N HIS A 326 0.30 -5.21 -2.13
CA HIS A 326 1.12 -4.49 -1.14
C HIS A 326 2.18 -5.39 -0.48
N ILE A 327 1.80 -6.59 -0.07
CA ILE A 327 2.72 -7.56 0.52
C ILE A 327 3.84 -7.93 -0.47
N PHE A 328 3.48 -8.15 -1.75
CA PHE A 328 4.44 -8.48 -2.79
C PHE A 328 5.41 -7.31 -3.08
N VAL A 329 4.96 -6.05 -3.02
CA VAL A 329 5.83 -4.88 -3.17
C VAL A 329 6.88 -4.85 -2.05
N VAL A 330 6.47 -5.03 -0.79
CA VAL A 330 7.41 -5.07 0.35
C VAL A 330 8.38 -6.24 0.23
N ALA A 331 7.87 -7.44 -0.08
CA ALA A 331 8.70 -8.63 -0.25
C ALA A 331 9.72 -8.46 -1.40
N ALA A 332 9.29 -7.91 -2.54
CA ALA A 332 10.16 -7.63 -3.68
C ALA A 332 11.25 -6.61 -3.33
N ALA A 333 10.92 -5.56 -2.57
CA ALA A 333 11.90 -4.59 -2.10
C ALA A 333 12.93 -5.21 -1.14
N CYS A 334 12.51 -6.14 -0.25
CA CYS A 334 13.43 -6.89 0.61
C CYS A 334 14.35 -7.83 -0.18
N VAL A 335 13.79 -8.55 -1.17
CA VAL A 335 14.56 -9.41 -2.07
C VAL A 335 15.57 -8.59 -2.88
N HIS A 336 15.16 -7.42 -3.39
CA HIS A 336 16.04 -6.50 -4.10
C HIS A 336 17.19 -6.04 -3.20
N TYR A 337 16.88 -5.60 -1.98
CA TYR A 337 17.90 -5.23 -1.00
C TYR A 337 18.91 -6.36 -0.73
N TYR A 338 18.43 -7.58 -0.56
CA TYR A 338 19.30 -8.75 -0.39
C TYR A 338 20.21 -8.95 -1.62
N GLY A 339 19.64 -8.88 -2.83
CA GLY A 339 20.40 -8.96 -4.08
C GLY A 339 21.48 -7.86 -4.19
N LEU A 340 21.15 -6.63 -3.80
CA LEU A 340 22.11 -5.52 -3.74
C LEU A 340 23.23 -5.78 -2.74
N CYS A 341 22.93 -6.33 -1.57
CA CYS A 341 23.94 -6.72 -0.59
C CYS A 341 24.92 -7.73 -1.19
N VAL A 342 24.41 -8.80 -1.81
CA VAL A 342 25.24 -9.82 -2.49
C VAL A 342 26.11 -9.20 -3.58
N LEU A 343 25.53 -8.36 -4.43
CA LEU A 343 26.25 -7.69 -5.51
C LEU A 343 27.35 -6.76 -4.96
N SER A 344 27.06 -6.00 -3.90
CA SER A 344 28.01 -5.07 -3.28
C SER A 344 29.20 -5.75 -2.60
N MET A 345 29.07 -7.01 -2.19
CA MET A 345 30.16 -7.78 -1.57
C MET A 345 31.23 -8.23 -2.59
N HIS A 346 30.88 -8.25 -3.87
CA HIS A 346 31.76 -8.72 -4.95
C HIS A 346 32.24 -7.57 -5.84
N GLN A 347 32.35 -6.37 -5.28
CA GLN A 347 32.81 -5.19 -6.00
C GLN A 347 34.28 -5.38 -6.46
N PRO A 348 34.58 -5.28 -7.77
CA PRO A 348 35.95 -5.40 -8.27
C PRO A 348 36.81 -4.20 -7.84
N ASN A 349 38.09 -4.46 -7.58
CA ASN A 349 39.04 -3.39 -7.27
C ASN A 349 39.43 -2.61 -8.54
N PHE A 350 40.00 -1.42 -8.37
CA PHE A 350 40.41 -0.55 -9.49
C PHE A 350 41.30 -1.27 -10.53
N ASN A 351 42.21 -2.14 -10.07
CA ASN A 351 43.08 -2.92 -10.92
C ASN A 351 42.33 -3.98 -11.74
N ASP A 352 41.20 -4.49 -11.23
CA ASP A 352 40.37 -5.48 -11.92
C ASP A 352 39.56 -4.83 -13.04
N CYS A 353 39.06 -3.60 -12.81
CA CYS A 353 38.42 -2.81 -13.86
C CYS A 353 39.35 -2.52 -15.03
N ARG A 354 40.64 -2.29 -14.77
CA ARG A 354 41.64 -2.04 -15.82
C ARG A 354 41.97 -3.29 -16.63
N LYS A 355 41.93 -4.46 -16.00
CA LYS A 355 42.20 -5.76 -16.65
C LYS A 355 41.01 -6.27 -17.46
N GLY A 356 39.77 -5.92 -17.12
CA GLY A 356 38.55 -6.37 -17.82
C GLY A 356 38.28 -5.73 -19.19
N ILE A 357 38.80 -4.53 -19.44
CA ILE A 357 38.62 -3.82 -20.73
C ILE A 357 39.47 -4.47 -21.85
N ALA A 358 40.65 -5.02 -21.51
CA ALA A 358 41.58 -5.55 -22.50
C ALA A 358 41.11 -6.85 -23.22
N PRO A 359 40.51 -7.85 -22.56
CA PRO A 359 40.02 -9.06 -23.23
C PRO A 359 38.71 -8.83 -23.98
N ALA A 360 37.81 -7.95 -23.50
CA ALA A 360 36.51 -7.72 -24.14
C ALA A 360 36.66 -7.07 -25.53
N ILE A 361 37.53 -6.07 -25.65
CA ILE A 361 37.86 -5.45 -26.95
C ILE A 361 38.60 -6.46 -27.83
N SER A 362 39.56 -7.22 -27.28
CA SER A 362 40.31 -8.22 -28.06
C SER A 362 39.41 -9.34 -28.59
N ASN A 363 38.45 -9.83 -27.82
CA ASN A 363 37.56 -10.91 -28.24
C ASN A 363 36.54 -10.46 -29.29
N VAL A 364 36.01 -9.24 -29.18
CA VAL A 364 35.11 -8.68 -30.20
C VAL A 364 35.87 -8.44 -31.50
N VAL A 365 37.05 -7.81 -31.44
CA VAL A 365 37.92 -7.60 -32.60
C VAL A 365 38.32 -8.94 -33.24
N ASN A 366 38.71 -9.93 -32.43
CA ASN A 366 39.09 -11.24 -32.96
C ASN A 366 37.92 -12.05 -33.53
N SER A 367 36.66 -11.77 -33.16
CA SER A 367 35.48 -12.42 -33.74
C SER A 367 34.92 -11.72 -34.97
N VAL A 368 35.30 -10.46 -35.19
CA VAL A 368 34.90 -9.66 -36.36
C VAL A 368 35.94 -9.73 -37.47
N PHE A 369 37.22 -9.95 -37.11
CA PHE A 369 38.35 -9.96 -38.04
C PHE A 369 39.03 -11.32 -38.21
N ASN A 370 38.53 -12.39 -37.59
CA ASN A 370 38.79 -13.80 -37.98
C ASN A 370 37.46 -14.50 -38.22
#